data_AF-A0A819PP63-F1
#
_entry.id   AF-A0A819PP63-F1
#
_cell.length_a   1.000
_cell.length_b   1.000
_cell.length_c   1.000
_cell.angle_alpha   90.00
_cell.angle_beta   90.00
_cell.angle_gamma   90.00
#
_symmetry.space_group_name_H-M   'P 1'
#
loop_
_entity.id
_entity.type
_entity.pdbx_description
1 polymer ?
#
loop_
_entity_poly.entity_id
_entity_poly.type
_entity_poly.pdbx_seq_one_letter_code
_entity_poly.pdbx_strand_id
1 'polypeptide(L)' 'IVEWERAMRPLDSVQQRLVAQKAIVKPEQRYNEIMDIINKRNFNGDSYLKALNIQVKTEDMLK' A
#
# COMPACT_ATOMS: atom_id res chain seq x y z
N ILE A 1 -10.91 -13.02 -18.26
CA ILE A 1 -10.07 -12.05 -17.50
C ILE A 1 -9.72 -12.76 -16.21
N VAL A 2 -8.45 -13.03 -15.96
CA VAL A 2 -8.02 -13.61 -14.67
C VAL A 2 -7.93 -12.45 -13.68
N GLU A 3 -8.46 -12.65 -12.48
CA GLU A 3 -8.39 -11.65 -11.42
C GLU A 3 -6.92 -11.39 -11.06
N TRP A 4 -6.56 -10.13 -10.77
CA TRP A 4 -5.19 -9.71 -10.39
C TRP A 4 -4.13 -9.69 -11.49
N GLU A 5 -4.47 -9.94 -12.76
CA GLU A 5 -3.53 -9.74 -13.86
C GLU A 5 -3.25 -8.25 -14.10
N ARG A 6 -1.97 -7.87 -14.01
CA ARG A 6 -1.53 -6.50 -14.30
C ARG A 6 -1.71 -6.19 -15.79
N ALA A 7 -2.37 -5.07 -16.08
CA ALA A 7 -2.39 -4.52 -17.43
C ALA A 7 -0.97 -4.06 -17.85
N MET A 8 -0.42 -4.71 -18.87
CA MET A 8 0.91 -4.40 -19.41
C MET A 8 0.89 -3.38 -20.54
N ARG A 9 -0.27 -3.15 -21.15
CA ARG A 9 -0.42 -2.12 -22.19
C ARG A 9 -0.42 -0.72 -21.56
N PRO A 10 0.20 0.29 -22.21
CA PRO A 10 0.12 1.66 -21.75
C PRO A 10 -1.33 2.12 -21.60
N LEU A 11 -1.58 2.96 -20.60
CA LEU A 11 -2.88 3.58 -20.41
C LEU A 11 -3.09 4.66 -21.47
N ASP A 12 -4.30 4.73 -22.03
CA ASP A 12 -4.70 5.85 -22.88
C ASP A 12 -4.90 7.15 -22.07
N SER A 13 -5.10 8.28 -22.74
CA SER A 13 -5.21 9.60 -22.08
C SER A 13 -6.38 9.69 -21.09
N VAL A 14 -7.48 9.00 -21.35
CA VAL A 14 -8.65 8.97 -20.46
C VAL A 14 -8.33 8.12 -19.23
N GLN A 15 -7.75 6.95 -19.42
CA GLN A 15 -7.31 6.06 -18.36
C GLN A 15 -6.24 6.72 -17.46
N GLN A 16 -5.27 7.41 -18.05
CA GLN A 16 -4.25 8.17 -17.32
C GLN A 16 -4.88 9.23 -16.42
N ARG A 17 -5.83 10.02 -16.94
CA ARG A 17 -6.54 11.03 -16.16
C ARG A 17 -7.29 10.41 -14.97
N LEU A 18 -7.98 9.29 -15.18
CA LEU A 18 -8.72 8.59 -14.12
C LEU A 18 -7.78 8.03 -13.05
N VAL A 19 -6.64 7.46 -13.45
CA VAL A 19 -5.63 6.97 -12.51
C VAL A 19 -5.02 8.14 -11.74
N ALA A 20 -4.68 9.25 -12.40
CA ALA A 20 -4.13 10.43 -11.74
C ALA A 20 -5.11 11.01 -10.69
N GLN A 21 -6.40 11.14 -11.05
CA GLN A 21 -7.43 11.59 -10.11
C GLN A 21 -7.58 10.70 -8.88
N LYS A 22 -7.33 9.39 -9.01
CA LYS A 22 -7.36 8.44 -7.89
C LYS A 22 -6.06 8.38 -7.10
N ALA A 23 -4.91 8.52 -7.78
CA ALA A 23 -3.60 8.29 -7.19
C ALA A 23 -2.97 9.54 -6.56
N ILE A 24 -3.35 10.74 -7.02
CA ILE A 24 -2.89 11.99 -6.43
C ILE A 24 -3.67 12.21 -5.12
N VAL A 25 -3.00 11.94 -4.00
CA VAL A 25 -3.55 12.04 -2.65
C VAL A 25 -2.71 13.06 -1.88
N LYS A 26 -3.35 13.91 -1.07
CA LYS A 26 -2.63 14.89 -0.24
C LYS A 26 -1.71 14.17 0.77
N PRO A 27 -0.57 14.76 1.17
CA PRO A 27 0.35 14.12 2.10
C PRO A 27 -0.30 13.61 3.39
N GLU A 28 -1.18 14.40 4.01
CA GLU A 28 -1.90 14.04 5.23
C GLU A 28 -2.82 12.81 5.03
N GLN A 29 -3.54 12.77 3.91
CA GLN A 29 -4.40 11.64 3.57
C GLN A 29 -3.56 10.39 3.27
N ARG A 30 -2.42 10.55 2.59
CA ARG A 30 -1.49 9.46 2.29
C ARG A 30 -0.92 8.83 3.55
N TYR A 31 -0.57 9.64 4.55
CA TYR A 31 -0.10 9.13 5.85
C TYR A 31 -1.15 8.23 6.50
N ASN A 32 -2.40 8.68 6.57
CA ASN A 32 -3.49 7.89 7.15
C ASN A 32 -3.72 6.57 6.39
N GLU A 33 -3.70 6.60 5.06
CA GLU A 33 -3.83 5.38 4.24
C GLU A 33 -2.70 4.37 4.51
N ILE A 34 -1.46 4.84 4.65
CA ILE A 34 -0.30 3.99 4.96
C ILE A 34 -0.49 3.35 6.34
N MET A 35 -0.85 4.15 7.35
CA MET A 35 -1.04 3.66 8.72
C MET A 35 -2.19 2.67 8.81
N ASP A 36 -3.29 2.91 8.08
CA ASP A 36 -4.41 1.98 7.98
C ASP A 36 -3.98 0.63 7.39
N ILE A 37 -3.17 0.64 6.34
CA ILE A 37 -2.63 -0.60 5.73
C ILE A 37 -1.74 -1.33 6.74
N ILE A 38 -0.81 -0.62 7.39
CA ILE A 38 0.11 -1.21 8.36
C ILE A 38 -0.67 -1.87 9.52
N ASN A 39 -1.67 -1.16 10.06
CA ASN A 39 -2.52 -1.67 11.14
C ASN A 39 -3.32 -2.91 10.72
N LYS A 40 -3.91 -2.89 9.51
CA LYS A 40 -4.65 -4.04 8.96
C LYS A 40 -3.77 -5.25 8.69
N ARG A 41 -2.52 -5.04 8.27
CA ARG A 41 -1.59 -6.12 7.94
C ARG A 41 -1.11 -6.87 9.18
N ASN A 42 -1.04 -6.21 10.34
CA ASN A 42 -0.60 -6.79 11.61
C ASN A 42 0.64 -7.69 11.43
N PHE A 43 1.73 -7.13 10.91
CA PHE A 43 2.92 -7.90 10.51
C PHE A 43 3.48 -8.76 11.65
N ASN A 44 3.42 -8.29 12.90
CA ASN A 44 3.88 -9.04 14.06
C ASN A 44 2.98 -10.25 14.41
N GLY A 45 1.84 -10.40 13.74
CA GLY A 45 0.99 -11.58 13.77
C GLY A 45 1.43 -12.69 12.80
N ASP A 46 2.25 -12.37 11.79
CA ASP A 46 2.68 -13.29 10.74
C ASP A 46 3.57 -14.43 11.29
N SER A 47 3.25 -15.66 10.91
CA SER A 47 3.93 -16.86 11.41
C SER A 47 5.38 -16.97 10.95
N TYR A 48 5.69 -16.51 9.73
CA TYR A 48 7.04 -16.56 9.20
C TYR A 48 7.93 -15.52 9.88
N LEU A 49 7.42 -14.31 10.08
CA LEU A 49 8.16 -13.27 10.80
C LEU A 49 8.42 -13.66 12.25
N LYS A 50 7.43 -14.25 12.93
CA LYS A 50 7.60 -14.81 14.28
C LYS A 50 8.64 -15.93 14.32
N ALA A 51 8.62 -16.85 13.37
CA ALA A 51 9.57 -17.96 13.31
C ALA A 51 11.03 -17.48 13.14
N LEU A 52 11.21 -16.33 12.49
CA LEU A 52 12.51 -15.68 12.31
C LEU A 52 12.87 -14.70 13.45
N ASN A 53 12.03 -14.60 14.49
CA ASN A 53 12.16 -13.63 15.58
C ASN A 53 12.29 -12.17 15.08
N ILE A 54 11.58 -11.85 13.99
CA ILE A 54 11.54 -10.51 13.41
C ILE A 54 10.34 -9.75 13.98
N GLN A 55 10.60 -8.56 14.51
CA GLN A 55 9.58 -7.60 14.91
C GLN A 55 9.60 -6.39 13.98
N VAL A 56 8.47 -6.11 13.35
CA VAL A 56 8.28 -4.94 12.49
C VAL A 56 7.85 -3.77 13.37
N LYS A 57 8.66 -2.70 13.36
CA LYS A 57 8.29 -1.40 13.94
C LYS A 57 7.35 -0.70 12.96
N THR A 58 6.14 -0.39 13.43
CA THR A 58 5.07 0.20 12.61
C THR A 58 4.90 1.70 12.84
N GLU A 59 5.68 2.26 13.77
CA GLU A 59 5.70 3.69 14.08
C GLU A 59 6.47 4.46 13.01
N ASP A 60 6.04 5.70 12.74
CA ASP A 60 6.77 6.61 11.87
C ASP A 60 8.16 6.94 12.45
N MET A 61 9.18 6.86 11.60
CA MET A 61 10.59 7.08 11.97
C MET A 61 10.96 8.56 12.09
N LEU A 62 10.13 9.47 11.57
CA LEU A 62 10.42 10.91 11.50
C LEU A 62 9.76 11.74 12.62
N LYS A 63 9.29 11.09 13.68
CA LYS A 63 8.80 11.80 14.88
C LYS A 63 9.92 12.33 15.77
#